data_AF-A0A150KF17-F1
#
_entry.id   AF-A0A150KF17-F1
#
_cell.length_a   1.000
_cell.length_b   1.000
_cell.length_c   1.000
_cell.angle_alpha   90.00
_cell.angle_beta   90.00
_cell.angle_gamma   90.00
#
_symmetry.space_group_name_H-M   'P 1'
#
loop_
_entity.id
_entity.type
_entity.pdbx_description
1 polymer ?
#
loop_
_entity_poly.entity_id
_entity_poly.type
_entity_poly.pdbx_seq_one_letter_code
_entity_poly.pdbx_strand_id
1 'polypeptide(L)'
;MFKTGIFAALLNVLAVGAIYFLNAGQIVKMDFLYTLSFAFLSGILSAVLVMGLQPFFEAAFGILSPIRLVELSNPNHPLLKKILTEAPGTYHHSLMVANLAEAACEAIGANGLLARVGSYYHDIGKTKRPHFFIENQLNIPNPHDRLSPETSRDIIIAHAKDGAETLKKYKLPKAFSDIAEQHHGTTLLKYFYHKAKAQNPDVKEEAFRYPGPKPQTKEAAVINIADSVEAAVRSMNHLTPDDIQNLVGNIVQGRIMDGQFNECDIP
;
A
#
# COMPACT_ATOMS: atom_id res chain seq x y z
N MET A 1 -4.52 -18.70 10.85
CA MET A 1 -3.61 -19.00 11.96
C MET A 1 -4.20 -19.98 12.96
N PHE A 2 -5.06 -19.59 13.92
CA PHE A 2 -5.62 -20.55 14.90
C PHE A 2 -6.41 -21.69 14.24
N LYS A 3 -7.29 -21.35 13.29
CA LYS A 3 -8.00 -22.33 12.44
C LYS A 3 -7.03 -23.24 11.67
N THR A 4 -5.93 -22.68 11.16
CA THR A 4 -4.88 -23.40 10.43
C THR A 4 -4.13 -24.38 11.34
N GLY A 5 -3.82 -23.98 12.57
CA GLY A 5 -3.16 -24.84 13.56
C GLY A 5 -4.05 -25.99 14.01
N ILE A 6 -5.34 -25.73 14.26
CA ILE A 6 -6.32 -26.78 14.56
C ILE A 6 -6.46 -27.73 13.36
N PHE A 7 -6.58 -27.19 12.15
CA PHE A 7 -6.70 -28.00 10.95
C PHE A 7 -5.46 -28.89 10.75
N ALA A 8 -4.25 -28.33 10.91
CA ALA A 8 -3.01 -29.09 10.85
C ALA A 8 -2.94 -30.18 11.92
N ALA A 9 -3.35 -29.87 13.16
CA ALA A 9 -3.40 -30.85 14.24
C ALA A 9 -4.38 -32.00 13.95
N LEU A 10 -5.59 -31.70 13.45
CA LEU A 10 -6.57 -32.70 13.06
C LEU A 10 -6.08 -33.57 11.90
N LEU A 11 -5.47 -32.95 10.88
CA LEU A 11 -4.91 -33.66 9.74
C LEU A 11 -3.74 -34.57 10.16
N ASN A 12 -2.91 -34.12 11.10
CA ASN A 12 -1.83 -34.92 11.67
C ASN A 12 -2.36 -36.12 12.46
N VAL A 13 -3.41 -35.93 13.27
CA VAL A 13 -4.11 -37.03 13.98
C VAL A 13 -4.67 -38.04 12.99
N LEU A 14 -5.32 -37.60 11.91
CA LEU A 14 -5.85 -38.48 10.88
C LEU A 14 -4.75 -39.27 10.15
N ALA A 15 -3.67 -38.60 9.75
CA ALA A 15 -2.55 -39.22 9.06
C ALA A 15 -1.83 -40.25 9.94
N VAL A 16 -1.49 -39.89 11.17
CA VAL A 16 -0.84 -40.78 12.14
C VAL A 16 -1.76 -41.93 12.51
N GLY A 17 -3.05 -41.67 12.70
CA GLY A 17 -4.06 -42.70 12.94
C GLY A 17 -4.14 -43.71 11.78
N ALA A 18 -4.18 -43.24 10.54
CA ALA A 18 -4.19 -44.10 9.36
C ALA A 18 -2.92 -44.96 9.27
N ILE A 19 -1.74 -44.38 9.49
CA ILE A 19 -0.47 -45.12 9.53
C ILE A 19 -0.50 -46.18 10.64
N TYR A 20 -1.05 -45.86 11.81
CA TYR A 20 -1.15 -46.80 12.92
C TYR A 20 -2.03 -48.01 12.57
N PHE A 21 -3.15 -47.80 11.86
CA PHE A 21 -4.03 -48.88 11.39
C PHE A 21 -3.45 -49.72 10.25
N LEU A 22 -2.53 -49.16 9.45
CA LEU A 22 -1.81 -49.91 8.42
C LEU A 22 -0.74 -50.84 9.00
N ASN A 23 -0.32 -50.61 10.25
CA ASN A 23 0.67 -51.44 10.91
C ASN A 23 0.02 -52.73 11.43
N ALA A 24 0.40 -53.88 10.89
CA ALA A 24 -0.25 -55.19 11.11
C ALA A 24 -0.06 -55.80 12.53
N GLY A 25 0.34 -55.00 13.51
CA GLY A 25 0.55 -55.41 14.91
C GLY A 25 -0.74 -55.38 15.74
N GLN A 26 -0.67 -55.90 16.97
CA GLN A 26 -1.76 -55.74 17.93
C GLN A 26 -1.90 -54.28 18.34
N ILE A 27 -3.10 -53.72 18.16
CA ILE A 27 -3.42 -52.35 18.57
C ILE A 27 -3.52 -52.31 20.10
N VAL A 28 -2.46 -51.81 20.76
CA VAL A 28 -2.51 -51.46 22.18
C VAL A 28 -3.25 -50.14 22.34
N LYS A 29 -4.40 -50.16 23.02
CA LYS A 29 -5.31 -48.99 23.14
C LYS A 29 -4.64 -47.75 23.77
N MET A 30 -3.78 -47.95 24.77
CA MET A 30 -3.08 -46.85 25.44
C MET A 30 -2.04 -46.20 24.52
N ASP A 31 -1.25 -47.00 23.80
CA ASP A 31 -0.24 -46.50 22.87
C ASP A 31 -0.88 -45.71 21.72
N PHE A 32 -2.02 -46.19 21.23
CA PHE A 32 -2.82 -45.48 20.23
C PHE A 32 -3.29 -44.10 20.75
N LEU A 33 -3.85 -44.06 21.97
CA LEU A 33 -4.30 -42.80 22.60
C LEU A 33 -3.15 -41.81 22.81
N TYR A 34 -1.99 -42.26 23.28
CA TYR A 34 -0.81 -41.40 23.43
C TYR A 34 -0.32 -40.90 22.09
N THR A 35 -0.27 -41.76 21.08
CA THR A 35 0.17 -41.41 19.73
C THR A 35 -0.72 -40.33 19.12
N LEU A 36 -2.05 -40.48 19.20
CA LEU A 36 -2.97 -39.45 18.71
C LEU A 36 -2.87 -38.15 19.52
N SER A 37 -2.68 -38.25 20.83
CA SER A 37 -2.52 -37.08 21.71
C SER A 37 -1.25 -36.29 21.38
N PHE A 38 -0.13 -36.97 21.15
CA PHE A 38 1.12 -36.34 20.70
C PHE A 38 1.03 -35.82 19.27
N ALA A 39 0.32 -36.50 18.36
CA ALA A 39 0.06 -36.01 17.01
C ALA A 39 -0.75 -34.70 17.03
N PHE A 40 -1.76 -34.62 17.89
CA PHE A 40 -2.52 -33.39 18.09
C PHE A 40 -1.66 -32.27 18.70
N LEU A 41 -0.97 -32.58 19.80
CA LEU A 41 -0.15 -31.60 20.53
C LEU A 41 1.00 -31.07 19.67
N SER A 42 1.65 -31.91 18.87
CA SER A 42 2.70 -31.50 17.94
C SER A 42 2.18 -30.56 16.84
N GLY A 43 0.96 -30.76 16.34
CA GLY A 43 0.33 -29.84 15.39
C GLY A 43 0.08 -28.46 16.00
N ILE A 44 -0.42 -28.41 17.24
CA ILE A 44 -0.62 -27.14 17.98
C ILE A 44 0.72 -26.46 18.28
N LEU A 45 1.71 -27.20 18.81
CA LEU A 45 3.04 -26.67 19.11
C LEU A 45 3.73 -26.13 17.84
N SER A 46 3.60 -26.82 16.72
CA SER A 46 4.15 -26.36 15.43
C SER A 46 3.53 -25.03 15.01
N ALA A 47 2.22 -24.86 15.16
CA ALA A 47 1.55 -23.58 14.85
C ALA A 47 2.04 -22.44 15.75
N VAL A 48 2.23 -22.71 17.06
CA VAL A 48 2.80 -21.74 18.00
C VAL A 48 4.24 -21.36 17.61
N LEU A 49 5.07 -22.34 17.29
CA LEU A 49 6.45 -22.11 16.85
C LEU A 49 6.50 -21.28 15.57
N VAL A 50 5.67 -21.60 14.58
CA VAL A 50 5.59 -20.80 13.34
C VAL A 50 5.19 -19.36 13.64
N MET A 51 4.19 -19.12 14.49
CA MET A 51 3.81 -17.74 14.87
C MET A 51 4.94 -16.99 15.58
N GLY A 52 5.65 -17.66 16.49
CA GLY A 52 6.79 -17.05 17.19
C GLY A 52 7.99 -16.77 16.29
N LEU A 53 8.22 -17.62 15.28
CA LEU A 53 9.32 -17.47 14.33
C LEU A 53 9.00 -16.57 13.14
N GLN A 54 7.72 -16.36 12.83
CA GLN A 54 7.29 -15.57 11.67
C GLN A 54 7.91 -14.17 11.60
N PRO A 55 7.99 -13.36 12.68
CA PRO A 55 8.62 -12.04 12.62
C PRO A 55 10.10 -12.09 12.17
N PHE A 56 10.82 -13.17 12.49
CA PHE A 56 12.20 -13.36 12.06
C PHE A 56 12.27 -13.67 10.57
N PHE A 57 11.35 -14.49 10.04
CA PHE A 57 11.25 -14.74 8.60
C PHE A 57 10.82 -13.48 7.83
N GLU A 58 9.84 -12.73 8.34
CA GLU A 58 9.43 -11.44 7.75
C GLU A 58 10.61 -10.45 7.68
N ALA A 59 11.40 -10.35 8.75
CA ALA A 59 12.57 -9.48 8.79
C ALA A 59 13.71 -9.97 7.88
N ALA A 60 13.99 -11.28 7.86
CA ALA A 60 15.09 -11.86 7.08
C ALA A 60 14.81 -11.85 5.57
N PHE A 61 13.56 -12.07 5.16
CA PHE A 61 13.17 -12.21 3.76
C PHE A 61 12.35 -11.02 3.22
N GLY A 62 12.06 -10.02 4.06
CA GLY A 62 11.24 -8.87 3.68
C GLY A 62 9.79 -9.22 3.34
N ILE A 63 9.30 -10.38 3.80
CA ILE A 63 7.94 -10.86 3.53
C ILE A 63 6.96 -10.05 4.37
N LEU A 64 5.91 -9.57 3.73
CA LEU A 64 4.84 -8.82 4.40
C LEU A 64 3.65 -9.73 4.65
N SER A 65 3.40 -10.08 5.91
CA SER A 65 2.25 -10.92 6.26
C SER A 65 0.95 -10.10 6.44
N PRO A 66 -0.22 -10.74 6.32
CA PRO A 66 -1.50 -10.12 6.64
C PRO A 66 -1.58 -9.61 8.08
N ILE A 67 -0.95 -10.29 9.04
CA ILE A 67 -0.94 -9.86 10.44
C ILE A 67 -0.18 -8.53 10.56
N ARG A 68 0.99 -8.45 9.93
CA ARG A 68 1.79 -7.23 9.93
C ARG A 68 1.08 -6.06 9.26
N LEU A 69 0.33 -6.32 8.18
CA LEU A 69 -0.53 -5.32 7.55
C LEU A 69 -1.61 -4.81 8.50
N VAL A 70 -2.29 -5.69 9.23
CA VAL A 70 -3.30 -5.31 10.23
C VAL A 70 -2.70 -4.53 11.40
N GLU A 71 -1.49 -4.87 11.84
CA GLU A 71 -0.78 -4.07 12.85
C GLU A 71 -0.49 -2.65 12.34
N LEU A 72 0.00 -2.54 11.10
CA LEU A 72 0.33 -1.27 10.46
C LEU A 72 -0.92 -0.46 10.04
N SER A 73 -2.10 -1.06 10.02
CA SER A 73 -3.37 -0.36 9.80
C SER A 73 -3.94 0.28 11.07
N ASN A 74 -3.32 0.05 12.25
CA ASN A 74 -3.80 0.61 13.51
C ASN A 74 -3.62 2.14 13.55
N PRO A 75 -4.68 2.95 13.70
CA PRO A 75 -4.58 4.41 13.73
C PRO A 75 -3.67 4.97 14.83
N ASN A 76 -3.41 4.19 15.88
CA ASN A 76 -2.50 4.56 16.96
C ASN A 76 -1.02 4.37 16.59
N HIS A 77 -0.71 3.81 15.43
CA HIS A 77 0.66 3.69 14.94
C HIS A 77 1.29 5.10 14.84
N PRO A 78 2.53 5.32 15.32
CA PRO A 78 3.11 6.67 15.44
C PRO A 78 3.10 7.48 14.14
N LEU A 79 3.35 6.83 12.99
CA LEU A 79 3.33 7.50 11.69
C LEU A 79 1.92 7.89 11.23
N LEU A 80 0.89 7.06 11.47
CA LEU A 80 -0.49 7.42 11.12
C LEU A 80 -0.99 8.56 11.99
N LYS A 81 -0.68 8.49 13.29
CA LYS A 81 -0.97 9.58 14.22
C LYS A 81 -0.29 10.87 13.77
N LYS A 82 0.96 10.81 13.31
CA LYS A 82 1.69 11.96 12.75
C LYS A 82 0.96 12.57 11.55
N ILE A 83 0.53 11.78 10.57
CA ILE A 83 -0.24 12.29 9.41
C ILE A 83 -1.53 12.94 9.90
N LEU A 84 -2.29 12.26 10.76
CA LEU A 84 -3.54 12.79 11.32
C LEU A 84 -3.36 14.14 12.02
N THR A 85 -2.28 14.32 12.79
CA THR A 85 -2.06 15.54 13.57
C THR A 85 -1.42 16.67 12.76
N GLU A 86 -0.50 16.36 11.85
CA GLU A 86 0.28 17.38 11.12
C GLU A 86 -0.29 17.71 9.74
N ALA A 87 -0.99 16.76 9.10
CA ALA A 87 -1.56 16.87 7.76
C ALA A 87 -2.94 16.19 7.68
N PRO A 88 -3.96 16.71 8.41
CA PRO A 88 -5.27 16.05 8.53
C PRO A 88 -6.00 15.91 7.19
N GLY A 89 -5.84 16.85 6.27
CA GLY A 89 -6.40 16.75 4.92
C GLY A 89 -5.79 15.59 4.13
N THR A 90 -4.47 15.45 4.21
CA THR A 90 -3.75 14.30 3.63
C THR A 90 -4.15 12.98 4.28
N TYR A 91 -4.44 12.96 5.59
CA TYR A 91 -4.97 11.79 6.26
C TYR A 91 -6.33 11.37 5.68
N HIS A 92 -7.27 12.31 5.55
CA HIS A 92 -8.59 12.05 4.97
C HIS A 92 -8.50 11.58 3.51
N HIS A 93 -7.69 12.24 2.70
CA HIS A 93 -7.36 11.82 1.34
C HIS A 93 -6.89 10.36 1.30
N SER A 94 -5.89 10.02 2.11
CA SER A 94 -5.29 8.69 2.16
C SER A 94 -6.30 7.59 2.52
N LEU A 95 -7.27 7.89 3.40
CA LEU A 95 -8.35 6.95 3.72
C LEU A 95 -9.30 6.71 2.55
N MET A 96 -9.60 7.74 1.76
CA MET A 96 -10.46 7.61 0.58
C MET A 96 -9.74 6.81 -0.52
N VAL A 97 -8.47 7.13 -0.79
CA VAL A 97 -7.62 6.36 -1.71
C VAL A 97 -7.53 4.90 -1.29
N ALA A 98 -7.35 4.63 0.01
CA ALA A 98 -7.28 3.26 0.52
C ALA A 98 -8.53 2.42 0.21
N ASN A 99 -9.72 2.98 0.37
CA ASN A 99 -10.98 2.28 0.08
C ASN A 99 -11.12 1.99 -1.43
N LEU A 100 -10.75 2.95 -2.28
CA LEU A 100 -10.79 2.78 -3.73
C LEU A 100 -9.76 1.73 -4.19
N ALA A 101 -8.53 1.82 -3.68
CA ALA A 101 -7.44 0.94 -4.07
C ALA A 101 -7.65 -0.50 -3.59
N GLU A 102 -8.20 -0.69 -2.39
CA GLU A 102 -8.58 -2.02 -1.87
C GLU A 102 -9.59 -2.69 -2.79
N ALA A 103 -10.72 -2.03 -3.05
CA ALA A 103 -11.79 -2.57 -3.89
C ALA A 103 -11.30 -2.87 -5.32
N ALA A 104 -10.50 -1.99 -5.91
CA ALA A 104 -9.93 -2.19 -7.24
C ALA A 104 -8.93 -3.35 -7.27
N CYS A 105 -8.07 -3.50 -6.26
CA CYS A 105 -7.15 -4.62 -6.18
C CYS A 105 -7.88 -5.96 -6.00
N GLU A 106 -8.89 -6.02 -5.14
CA GLU A 106 -9.69 -7.24 -4.95
C GLU A 106 -10.41 -7.66 -6.24
N ALA A 107 -10.95 -6.69 -6.99
CA ALA A 107 -11.63 -6.95 -8.26
C ALA A 107 -10.73 -7.59 -9.33
N ILE A 108 -9.41 -7.33 -9.29
CA ILE A 108 -8.43 -7.90 -10.23
C ILE A 108 -7.62 -9.06 -9.62
N GLY A 109 -7.97 -9.52 -8.43
CA GLY A 109 -7.26 -10.59 -7.71
C GLY A 109 -5.86 -10.20 -7.21
N ALA A 110 -5.59 -8.90 -7.04
CA ALA A 110 -4.39 -8.38 -6.40
C ALA A 110 -4.56 -8.28 -4.87
N ASN A 111 -3.51 -7.89 -4.16
CA ASN A 111 -3.53 -7.82 -2.69
C ASN A 111 -4.23 -6.54 -2.18
N GLY A 112 -5.55 -6.62 -1.99
CA GLY A 112 -6.37 -5.50 -1.49
C GLY A 112 -5.92 -4.95 -0.13
N LEU A 113 -5.54 -5.82 0.80
CA LEU A 113 -5.06 -5.39 2.12
C LEU A 113 -3.75 -4.61 2.03
N LEU A 114 -2.81 -5.03 1.16
CA LEU A 114 -1.60 -4.25 0.90
C LEU A 114 -1.93 -2.90 0.29
N ALA A 115 -2.82 -2.85 -0.70
CA ALA A 115 -3.23 -1.59 -1.33
C ALA A 115 -3.84 -0.63 -0.30
N ARG A 116 -4.78 -1.11 0.52
CA ARG A 116 -5.42 -0.35 1.59
C ARG A 116 -4.41 0.27 2.55
N VAL A 117 -3.55 -0.56 3.14
CA VAL A 117 -2.62 -0.10 4.17
C VAL A 117 -1.48 0.71 3.55
N GLY A 118 -1.04 0.36 2.34
CA GLY A 118 -0.08 1.13 1.56
C GLY A 118 -0.55 2.56 1.30
N SER A 119 -1.82 2.74 0.91
CA SER A 119 -2.44 4.04 0.73
C SER A 119 -2.46 4.89 2.00
N TYR A 120 -2.50 4.31 3.21
CA TYR A 120 -2.42 5.11 4.44
C TYR A 120 -1.09 5.85 4.60
N TYR A 121 -0.02 5.35 3.96
CA TYR A 121 1.33 5.87 4.11
C TYR A 121 1.91 6.50 2.85
N HIS A 122 1.27 6.33 1.68
CA HIS A 122 1.82 6.76 0.40
C HIS A 122 2.25 8.24 0.39
N ASP A 123 1.53 9.05 1.16
CA ASP A 123 1.62 10.50 1.20
C ASP A 123 2.30 11.05 2.47
N ILE A 124 2.90 10.19 3.30
CA ILE A 124 3.55 10.59 4.57
C ILE A 124 4.59 11.70 4.40
N GLY A 125 5.22 11.82 3.23
CA GLY A 125 6.19 12.89 2.93
C GLY A 125 5.59 14.29 2.99
N LYS A 126 4.28 14.45 2.74
CA LYS A 126 3.58 15.74 2.85
C LYS A 126 3.64 16.33 4.25
N THR A 127 3.81 15.49 5.29
CA THR A 127 3.99 15.93 6.69
C THR A 127 5.21 16.83 6.90
N LYS A 128 6.23 16.79 6.01
CA LYS A 128 7.37 17.72 6.12
C LYS A 128 6.97 19.18 5.85
N ARG A 129 5.99 19.42 4.97
CA ARG A 129 5.56 20.75 4.52
C ARG A 129 4.05 20.79 4.25
N PRO A 130 3.18 20.54 5.25
CA PRO A 130 1.75 20.28 5.02
C PRO A 130 1.03 21.40 4.26
N HIS A 131 1.32 22.65 4.59
CA HIS A 131 0.66 23.83 4.03
C HIS A 131 0.89 24.04 2.53
N PHE A 132 1.84 23.34 1.91
CA PHE A 132 2.04 23.36 0.46
C PHE A 132 1.14 22.38 -0.30
N PHE A 133 0.37 21.56 0.40
CA PHE A 133 -0.58 20.62 -0.22
C PHE A 133 -2.00 21.12 0.02
N ILE A 134 -2.76 21.27 -1.06
CA ILE A 134 -4.05 21.99 -1.08
C ILE A 134 -5.06 21.41 -0.08
N GLU A 135 -5.05 20.09 0.12
CA GLU A 135 -5.94 19.42 1.06
C GLU A 135 -5.71 19.83 2.52
N ASN A 136 -4.54 20.38 2.85
CA ASN A 136 -4.22 20.87 4.21
C ASN A 136 -4.32 22.40 4.34
N GLN A 137 -4.74 23.11 3.30
CA GLN A 137 -4.86 24.56 3.30
C GLN A 137 -6.25 24.96 3.83
N LEU A 138 -6.39 25.07 5.15
CA LEU A 138 -7.63 25.52 5.79
C LEU A 138 -7.58 27.03 6.03
N ASN A 139 -8.39 27.79 5.28
CA ASN A 139 -8.53 29.24 5.43
C ASN A 139 -7.22 30.05 5.33
N ILE A 140 -6.25 29.54 4.57
CA ILE A 140 -4.99 30.24 4.28
C ILE A 140 -4.86 30.49 2.77
N PRO A 141 -4.21 31.58 2.34
CA PRO A 141 -3.83 31.76 0.94
C PRO A 141 -2.90 30.63 0.49
N ASN A 142 -3.01 30.22 -0.78
CA ASN A 142 -2.15 29.19 -1.33
C ASN A 142 -0.69 29.71 -1.41
N PRO A 143 0.27 29.09 -0.69
CA PRO A 143 1.66 29.57 -0.68
C PRO A 143 2.32 29.46 -2.07
N HIS A 144 1.82 28.60 -2.96
CA HIS A 144 2.31 28.48 -4.34
C HIS A 144 2.05 29.72 -5.20
N ASP A 145 1.16 30.62 -4.79
CA ASP A 145 0.90 31.86 -5.52
C ASP A 145 2.09 32.84 -5.46
N ARG A 146 2.96 32.68 -4.45
CA ARG A 146 4.15 33.52 -4.22
C ARG A 146 5.45 32.85 -4.65
N LEU A 147 5.38 31.65 -5.25
CA LEU A 147 6.54 30.87 -5.65
C LEU A 147 6.65 30.76 -7.17
N SER A 148 7.88 30.58 -7.65
CA SER A 148 8.10 30.17 -9.03
C SER A 148 7.55 28.75 -9.27
N PRO A 149 7.20 28.40 -10.52
CA PRO A 149 6.79 27.04 -10.87
C PRO A 149 7.83 25.98 -10.49
N GLU A 150 9.12 26.29 -10.64
CA GLU A 150 10.23 25.38 -10.33
C GLU A 150 10.34 25.13 -8.82
N THR A 151 10.21 26.18 -8.01
CA THR A 151 10.21 26.03 -6.54
C THR A 151 9.01 25.21 -6.07
N SER A 152 7.83 25.46 -6.66
CA SER A 152 6.62 24.70 -6.35
C SER A 152 6.76 23.23 -6.73
N ARG A 153 7.33 22.97 -7.91
CA ARG A 153 7.68 21.63 -8.36
C ARG A 153 8.61 20.93 -7.37
N ASP A 154 9.70 21.57 -6.95
CA ASP A 154 10.67 20.94 -6.05
C ASP A 154 10.04 20.53 -4.72
N ILE A 155 9.17 21.37 -4.18
CA ILE A 155 8.41 21.07 -2.95
C ILE A 155 7.46 19.88 -3.15
N ILE A 156 6.69 19.90 -4.24
CA ILE A 156 5.69 18.87 -4.50
C ILE A 156 6.39 17.56 -4.81
N ILE A 157 7.31 17.51 -5.78
CA ILE A 157 7.97 16.26 -6.19
C ILE A 157 8.74 15.61 -5.03
N ALA A 158 9.31 16.41 -4.12
CA ALA A 158 10.05 15.88 -2.97
C ALA A 158 9.22 14.99 -2.04
N HIS A 159 7.87 15.12 -1.98
CA HIS A 159 7.08 14.36 -1.01
C HIS A 159 7.18 12.84 -1.19
N ALA A 160 7.27 12.34 -2.43
CA ALA A 160 7.39 10.91 -2.69
C ALA A 160 8.68 10.33 -2.06
N LYS A 161 9.82 10.99 -2.35
CA LYS A 161 11.12 10.62 -1.79
C LYS A 161 11.19 10.85 -0.28
N ASP A 162 10.73 12.02 0.18
CA ASP A 162 10.65 12.37 1.61
C ASP A 162 9.82 11.35 2.39
N GLY A 163 8.74 10.84 1.77
CA GLY A 163 7.89 9.80 2.32
C GLY A 163 8.60 8.45 2.41
N ALA A 164 9.20 8.01 1.31
CA ALA A 164 9.98 6.77 1.26
C ALA A 164 11.13 6.74 2.27
N GLU A 165 11.88 7.85 2.41
CA GLU A 165 12.94 8.00 3.40
C GLU A 165 12.40 7.93 4.84
N THR A 166 11.25 8.55 5.10
CA THR A 166 10.60 8.51 6.41
C THR A 166 10.19 7.08 6.77
N LEU A 167 9.59 6.34 5.83
CA LEU A 167 9.18 4.95 6.04
C LEU A 167 10.38 4.03 6.28
N LYS A 168 11.48 4.21 5.52
CA LYS A 168 12.75 3.49 5.72
C LYS A 168 13.35 3.80 7.10
N LYS A 169 13.34 5.06 7.55
CA LYS A 169 13.83 5.47 8.88
C LYS A 169 13.05 4.81 10.02
N TYR A 170 11.75 4.64 9.87
CA TYR A 170 10.89 3.95 10.83
C TYR A 170 10.89 2.42 10.68
N LYS A 171 11.73 1.88 9.78
CA LYS A 171 11.87 0.44 9.52
C LYS A 171 10.55 -0.21 9.12
N LEU A 172 9.71 0.51 8.38
CA LEU A 172 8.54 -0.12 7.76
C LEU A 172 9.00 -1.08 6.64
N PRO A 173 8.22 -2.13 6.35
CA PRO A 173 8.52 -3.06 5.26
C PRO A 173 8.73 -2.33 3.93
N LYS A 174 9.65 -2.84 3.10
CA LYS A 174 10.08 -2.19 1.84
C LYS A 174 8.91 -1.79 0.94
N ALA A 175 7.87 -2.63 0.86
CA ALA A 175 6.67 -2.38 0.06
C ALA A 175 6.03 -1.00 0.35
N PHE A 176 6.06 -0.52 1.59
CA PHE A 176 5.51 0.80 1.94
C PHE A 176 6.36 1.93 1.39
N SER A 177 7.68 1.85 1.55
CA SER A 177 8.57 2.86 0.98
C SER A 177 8.55 2.85 -0.54
N ASP A 178 8.39 1.67 -1.15
CA ASP A 178 8.24 1.51 -2.59
C ASP A 178 6.94 2.18 -3.07
N ILE A 179 5.81 1.93 -2.41
CA ILE A 179 4.53 2.58 -2.72
C ILE A 179 4.66 4.11 -2.59
N ALA A 180 5.23 4.62 -1.50
CA ALA A 180 5.42 6.06 -1.33
C ALA A 180 6.30 6.68 -2.42
N GLU A 181 7.33 5.97 -2.88
CA GLU A 181 8.23 6.44 -3.95
C GLU A 181 7.58 6.33 -5.35
N GLN A 182 6.80 5.28 -5.59
CA GLN A 182 6.28 4.89 -6.91
C GLN A 182 4.86 5.38 -7.20
N HIS A 183 4.07 5.82 -6.21
CA HIS A 183 2.64 6.06 -6.40
C HIS A 183 2.33 7.17 -7.43
N HIS A 184 3.28 8.03 -7.78
CA HIS A 184 3.15 8.95 -8.92
C HIS A 184 3.88 8.50 -10.19
N GLY A 185 4.69 7.44 -10.10
CA GLY A 185 5.57 6.96 -11.15
C GLY A 185 6.50 8.07 -11.64
N THR A 186 6.53 8.27 -12.95
CA THR A 186 7.30 9.33 -13.62
C THR A 186 6.39 10.37 -14.25
N THR A 187 5.21 10.60 -13.65
CA THR A 187 4.20 11.47 -14.26
C THR A 187 4.56 12.94 -14.19
N LEU A 188 4.01 13.69 -15.14
CA LEU A 188 4.22 15.12 -15.27
C LEU A 188 3.38 15.89 -14.25
N LEU A 189 4.00 16.80 -13.50
CA LEU A 189 3.32 17.78 -12.67
C LEU A 189 2.69 18.89 -13.54
N LYS A 190 1.59 18.54 -14.22
CA LYS A 190 1.01 19.30 -15.35
C LYS A 190 0.77 20.78 -15.05
N TYR A 191 0.13 21.11 -13.92
CA TYR A 191 -0.23 22.50 -13.60
C TYR A 191 1.00 23.42 -13.58
N PHE A 192 2.04 23.03 -12.84
CA PHE A 192 3.27 23.83 -12.72
C PHE A 192 4.11 23.78 -13.99
N TYR A 193 4.12 22.66 -14.73
CA TYR A 193 4.73 22.60 -16.05
C TYR A 193 4.12 23.63 -17.01
N HIS A 194 2.79 23.68 -17.14
CA HIS A 194 2.13 24.65 -18.02
C HIS A 194 2.32 26.10 -17.54
N LYS A 195 2.33 26.33 -16.22
CA LYS A 195 2.65 27.65 -15.64
C LYS A 195 4.08 28.10 -16.01
N ALA A 196 5.05 27.18 -15.99
CA ALA A 196 6.42 27.43 -16.43
C ALA A 196 6.53 27.63 -17.94
N LYS A 197 5.86 26.78 -18.74
CA LYS A 197 5.84 26.84 -20.20
C LYS A 197 5.31 28.17 -20.74
N ALA A 198 4.32 28.76 -20.04
CA ALA A 198 3.78 30.07 -20.37
C ALA A 198 4.79 31.22 -20.18
N GLN A 199 5.77 31.05 -19.27
CA GLN A 199 6.83 32.03 -19.01
C GLN A 199 8.08 31.75 -19.86
N ASN A 200 8.33 30.47 -20.17
CA ASN A 200 9.46 30.00 -20.94
C ASN A 200 9.03 28.81 -21.85
N PRO A 201 8.82 29.04 -23.16
CA PRO A 201 8.42 27.99 -24.10
C PRO A 201 9.39 26.81 -24.21
N ASP A 202 10.67 27.00 -23.87
CA ASP A 202 11.71 25.97 -23.96
C ASP A 202 11.75 25.03 -22.75
N VAL A 203 10.88 25.23 -21.75
CA VAL A 203 10.76 24.32 -20.61
C VAL A 203 10.43 22.92 -21.08
N LYS A 204 11.25 21.98 -20.62
CA LYS A 204 11.17 20.55 -20.88
C LYS A 204 10.28 19.84 -19.88
N GLU A 205 9.51 18.85 -20.34
CA GLU A 205 8.64 18.05 -19.46
C GLU A 205 9.43 17.28 -18.41
N GLU A 206 10.60 16.78 -18.77
CA GLU A 206 11.46 15.98 -17.89
C GLU A 206 11.80 16.74 -16.61
N ALA A 207 11.90 18.07 -16.70
CA ALA A 207 12.18 18.92 -15.55
C ALA A 207 11.00 19.02 -14.57
N PHE A 208 9.80 18.53 -14.91
CA PHE A 208 8.59 18.56 -14.09
C PHE A 208 7.98 17.17 -13.85
N ARG A 209 8.70 16.10 -14.24
CA ARG A 209 8.29 14.73 -13.97
C ARG A 209 8.80 14.26 -12.62
N TYR A 210 8.00 13.45 -11.94
CA TYR A 210 8.49 12.70 -10.78
C TYR A 210 9.68 11.82 -11.20
N PRO A 211 10.70 11.64 -10.33
CA PRO A 211 11.88 10.85 -10.65
C PRO A 211 11.58 9.34 -10.76
N GLY A 212 10.43 8.90 -10.27
CA GLY A 212 10.05 7.49 -10.24
C GLY A 212 10.76 6.70 -9.13
N PRO A 213 10.87 5.36 -9.30
CA PRO A 213 10.57 4.62 -10.53
C PRO A 213 9.07 4.53 -10.85
N LYS A 214 8.73 4.03 -12.03
CA LYS A 214 7.34 3.66 -12.37
C LYS A 214 6.83 2.59 -11.39
N PRO A 215 5.50 2.46 -11.20
CA PRO A 215 4.93 1.36 -10.44
C PRO A 215 5.52 0.01 -10.87
N GLN A 216 6.04 -0.74 -9.90
CA GLN A 216 6.64 -2.07 -10.11
C GLN A 216 5.68 -3.22 -9.77
N THR A 217 4.53 -2.91 -9.15
CA THR A 217 3.52 -3.90 -8.77
C THR A 217 2.12 -3.46 -9.19
N LYS A 218 1.19 -4.42 -9.25
CA LYS A 218 -0.24 -4.17 -9.50
C LYS A 218 -0.81 -3.20 -8.47
N GLU A 219 -0.49 -3.40 -7.19
CA GLU A 219 -0.98 -2.58 -6.09
C GLU A 219 -0.48 -1.13 -6.21
N ALA A 220 0.80 -0.91 -6.54
CA ALA A 220 1.33 0.44 -6.74
C ALA A 220 0.69 1.15 -7.93
N ALA A 221 0.40 0.41 -9.02
CA ALA A 221 -0.29 0.95 -10.18
C ALA A 221 -1.77 1.28 -9.89
N VAL A 222 -2.47 0.43 -9.12
CA VAL A 222 -3.83 0.72 -8.65
C VAL A 222 -3.85 1.93 -7.72
N ILE A 223 -2.89 2.06 -6.79
CA ILE A 223 -2.76 3.24 -5.92
C ILE A 223 -2.51 4.51 -6.76
N ASN A 224 -1.68 4.45 -7.81
CA ASN A 224 -1.44 5.58 -8.72
C ASN A 224 -2.73 6.09 -9.38
N ILE A 225 -3.60 5.17 -9.81
CA ILE A 225 -4.90 5.51 -10.40
C ILE A 225 -5.84 6.04 -9.32
N ALA A 226 -5.98 5.34 -8.20
CA ALA A 226 -6.91 5.68 -7.12
C ALA A 226 -6.61 7.06 -6.51
N ASP A 227 -5.33 7.38 -6.28
CA ASP A 227 -4.86 8.70 -5.85
C ASP A 227 -5.33 9.80 -6.81
N SER A 228 -5.08 9.61 -8.10
CA SER A 228 -5.46 10.56 -9.14
C SER A 228 -6.98 10.76 -9.23
N VAL A 229 -7.74 9.67 -9.14
CA VAL A 229 -9.21 9.68 -9.21
C VAL A 229 -9.79 10.41 -8.00
N GLU A 230 -9.34 10.10 -6.79
CA GLU A 230 -9.80 10.78 -5.58
C GLU A 230 -9.53 12.29 -5.68
N ALA A 231 -8.30 12.67 -6.02
CA ALA A 231 -7.90 14.07 -6.05
C ALA A 231 -8.69 14.86 -7.11
N ALA A 232 -8.92 14.26 -8.28
CA ALA A 232 -9.68 14.88 -9.34
C ALA A 232 -11.17 15.01 -8.98
N VAL A 233 -11.80 13.94 -8.46
CA VAL A 233 -13.21 13.96 -8.04
C VAL A 233 -13.43 14.99 -6.94
N ARG A 234 -12.54 15.05 -5.94
CA ARG A 234 -12.63 15.99 -4.82
C ARG A 234 -12.58 17.46 -5.26
N SER A 235 -11.91 17.75 -6.37
CA SER A 235 -11.74 19.12 -6.89
C SER A 235 -12.91 19.62 -7.75
N MET A 236 -13.85 18.74 -8.11
CA MET A 236 -14.96 19.06 -9.00
C MET A 236 -16.28 19.17 -8.25
N ASN A 237 -17.12 20.11 -8.66
CA ASN A 237 -18.46 20.30 -8.10
C ASN A 237 -19.49 19.60 -8.99
N HIS A 238 -20.51 18.99 -8.39
CA HIS A 238 -21.69 18.42 -9.08
C HIS A 238 -21.35 17.38 -10.17
N LEU A 239 -20.73 16.27 -9.79
CA LEU A 239 -20.46 15.16 -10.70
C LEU A 239 -21.65 14.20 -10.80
N THR A 240 -21.98 13.81 -12.03
CA THR A 240 -22.85 12.65 -12.31
C THR A 240 -22.03 11.36 -12.35
N PRO A 241 -22.67 10.17 -12.24
CA PRO A 241 -21.96 8.90 -12.43
C PRO A 241 -21.22 8.79 -13.77
N ASP A 242 -21.78 9.33 -14.86
CA ASP A 242 -21.16 9.33 -16.18
C ASP A 242 -19.90 10.21 -16.22
N ASP A 243 -19.91 11.35 -15.53
CA ASP A 243 -18.73 12.22 -15.40
C ASP A 243 -17.59 11.51 -14.68
N ILE A 244 -17.91 10.75 -13.61
CA ILE A 244 -16.93 9.97 -12.86
C ILE A 244 -16.36 8.86 -13.75
N GLN A 245 -17.21 8.13 -14.49
CA GLN A 245 -16.74 7.07 -15.39
C GLN A 245 -15.80 7.62 -16.47
N ASN A 246 -16.16 8.76 -17.08
CA ASN A 246 -15.32 9.41 -18.08
C ASN A 246 -14.00 9.90 -17.47
N LEU A 247 -14.03 10.49 -16.28
CA LEU A 247 -12.84 10.92 -15.56
C LEU A 247 -11.88 9.74 -15.29
N VAL A 248 -12.40 8.64 -14.76
CA VAL A 248 -11.62 7.43 -14.48
C VAL A 248 -11.01 6.90 -15.78
N GLY A 249 -11.80 6.78 -16.86
CA GLY A 249 -11.33 6.35 -18.17
C GLY A 249 -10.20 7.23 -18.71
N ASN A 250 -10.33 8.56 -18.60
CA ASN A 250 -9.32 9.51 -19.05
C ASN A 250 -8.03 9.43 -18.23
N ILE A 251 -8.13 9.25 -16.91
CA ILE A 251 -6.95 9.06 -16.05
C ILE A 251 -6.22 7.78 -16.46
N VAL A 252 -6.93 6.65 -16.55
CA VAL A 252 -6.35 5.36 -16.93
C VAL A 252 -5.68 5.44 -18.30
N GLN A 253 -6.40 5.95 -19.30
CA GLN A 253 -5.86 6.10 -20.65
C GLN A 253 -4.63 7.01 -20.67
N GLY A 254 -4.66 8.11 -19.92
CA GLY A 254 -3.52 9.01 -19.78
C GLY A 254 -2.28 8.34 -19.19
N ARG A 255 -2.45 7.48 -18.18
CA ARG A 255 -1.33 6.71 -17.58
C ARG A 255 -0.76 5.67 -18.54
N ILE A 256 -1.63 4.99 -19.30
CA ILE A 256 -1.22 4.02 -20.33
C ILE A 256 -0.44 4.69 -21.45
N MET A 257 -0.94 5.82 -21.97
CA MET A 257 -0.26 6.57 -23.03
C MET A 257 1.09 7.15 -22.59
N ASP A 258 1.22 7.52 -21.32
CA ASP A 258 2.48 7.96 -20.70
C ASP A 258 3.40 6.78 -20.30
N GLY A 259 3.00 5.53 -20.63
CA GLY A 259 3.76 4.31 -20.39
C GLY A 259 4.02 4.03 -18.91
N GLN A 260 3.19 4.54 -17.99
CA GLN A 260 3.43 4.46 -16.55
C GLN A 260 3.36 3.03 -16.00
N PHE A 261 2.67 2.13 -16.67
CA PHE A 261 2.47 0.75 -16.19
C PHE A 261 3.29 -0.29 -16.97
N ASN A 262 4.27 0.15 -17.77
CA ASN A 262 5.10 -0.75 -18.58
C ASN A 262 6.11 -1.58 -17.76
N GLU A 263 6.23 -1.31 -16.46
CA GLU A 263 7.18 -1.95 -15.55
C GLU A 263 6.49 -2.76 -14.44
N CYS A 264 5.18 -3.02 -14.58
CA CYS A 264 4.45 -3.91 -13.69
C CYS A 264 3.49 -4.81 -14.47
N ASP A 265 3.18 -5.96 -13.89
CA ASP A 265 2.30 -6.96 -14.50
C ASP A 265 0.81 -6.61 -14.29
N ILE A 266 0.38 -5.36 -14.51
CA ILE A 266 -1.04 -5.01 -14.45
C ILE A 266 -1.75 -5.56 -15.71
N PRO A 267 -2.93 -6.21 -15.55
CA PRO A 267 -3.66 -6.81 -16.69
C PRO A 267 -4.21 -5.78 -17.67
#